data_AF-A0A921IY14-F1
#
_entry.id   AF-A0A921IY14-F1
#
_cell.length_a   1.000
_cell.length_b   1.000
_cell.length_c   1.000
_cell.angle_alpha   90.00
_cell.angle_beta   90.00
_cell.angle_gamma   90.00
#
_symmetry.space_group_name_H-M   'P 1'
#
loop_
_entity.id
_entity.type
_entity.pdbx_description
1 polymer ?
#
loop_
_entity_poly.entity_id
_entity_poly.type
_entity_poly.pdbx_seq_one_letter_code
_entity_poly.pdbx_strand_id
1 'polypeptide(L)'
;MVKIDAWLPVGSVVHIEGDDGLVAVTGYMQQDAGSGRLWDYVGVPYPMGWQGPGKDVMFDRESVDCLYYVGMQDEDSVRMLDMLTATEPAYYQAKYETRTELGLPVDDVKARLAACKARRS
;
A
#
# COMPACT_ATOMS: atom_id res chain seq x y z
N MET A 1 9.18 -1.37 -14.77
CA MET A 1 8.27 -0.87 -13.72
C MET A 1 6.94 -1.59 -13.86
N VAL A 2 6.65 -2.50 -12.94
CA VAL A 2 5.34 -3.16 -12.90
C VAL A 2 4.33 -2.15 -12.37
N LYS A 3 3.26 -1.86 -13.12
CA LYS A 3 2.23 -0.95 -12.65
C LYS A 3 1.19 -1.73 -11.85
N ILE A 4 1.17 -1.53 -10.54
CA ILE A 4 0.16 -2.13 -9.66
C ILE A 4 -1.04 -1.18 -9.58
N ASP A 5 -2.09 -1.49 -10.35
CA ASP A 5 -3.30 -0.68 -10.41
C ASP A 5 -4.33 -1.10 -9.34
N ALA A 6 -4.37 -2.39 -8.98
CA ALA A 6 -5.26 -2.96 -7.96
C ALA A 6 -4.55 -3.23 -6.63
N TRP A 7 -5.31 -3.43 -5.54
CA TRP A 7 -4.76 -3.86 -4.26
C TRP A 7 -4.20 -5.29 -4.36
N LEU A 8 -2.95 -5.50 -3.93
CA LEU A 8 -2.37 -6.83 -3.77
C LEU A 8 -2.97 -7.55 -2.54
N PRO A 9 -3.30 -8.85 -2.60
CA PRO A 9 -3.72 -9.62 -1.43
C PRO A 9 -2.63 -9.70 -0.33
N VAL A 10 -3.03 -9.90 0.93
CA VAL A 10 -2.12 -10.24 2.03
C VAL A 10 -1.33 -11.50 1.69
N GLY A 11 -0.06 -11.51 2.04
CA GLY A 11 0.89 -12.58 1.70
C GLY A 11 1.52 -12.42 0.33
N SER A 12 1.15 -11.38 -0.45
CA SER A 12 1.90 -11.04 -1.67
C SER A 12 3.33 -10.68 -1.32
N VAL A 13 4.29 -11.17 -2.11
CA VAL A 13 5.71 -10.88 -1.93
C VAL A 13 6.17 -9.96 -3.05
N VAL A 14 6.71 -8.81 -2.67
CA VAL A 14 7.12 -7.73 -3.57
C VAL A 14 8.56 -7.32 -3.31
N HIS A 15 9.17 -6.70 -4.30
CA HIS A 15 10.35 -5.87 -4.13
C HIS A 15 9.94 -4.40 -4.19
N ILE A 16 10.62 -3.58 -3.38
CA ILE A 16 10.40 -2.14 -3.28
C ILE A 16 11.64 -1.48 -3.88
N GLU A 17 11.44 -0.45 -4.71
CA GLU A 17 12.53 0.27 -5.33
C GLU A 17 13.52 0.80 -4.29
N GLY A 18 14.79 0.40 -4.42
CA GLY A 18 15.88 0.82 -3.52
C GLY A 18 16.02 0.01 -2.23
N ASP A 19 15.20 -1.04 -2.03
CA ASP A 19 15.39 -2.00 -0.94
C ASP A 19 16.39 -3.11 -1.37
N ASP A 20 17.07 -3.73 -0.40
CA ASP A 20 17.98 -4.86 -0.62
C ASP A 20 17.22 -6.21 -0.58
N GLY A 21 15.99 -6.21 -0.04
CA GLY A 21 15.22 -7.42 0.23
C GLY A 21 13.83 -7.44 -0.38
N LEU A 22 13.14 -8.55 -0.14
CA LEU A 22 11.72 -8.69 -0.46
C LEU A 22 10.87 -8.38 0.77
N VAL A 23 9.65 -7.92 0.54
CA VAL A 23 8.67 -7.64 1.58
C VAL A 23 7.40 -8.44 1.32
N ALA A 24 6.93 -9.14 2.36
CA ALA A 24 5.63 -9.79 2.36
C ALA A 24 4.58 -8.81 2.90
N VAL A 25 3.54 -8.53 2.12
CA VAL A 25 2.42 -7.67 2.52
C VAL A 25 1.65 -8.32 3.67
N THR A 26 1.44 -7.60 4.76
CA THR A 26 0.69 -8.06 5.94
C THR A 26 -0.55 -7.22 6.22
N GLY A 27 -0.67 -6.02 5.64
CA GLY A 27 -1.84 -5.16 5.84
C GLY A 27 -1.90 -3.98 4.87
N TYR A 28 -2.92 -3.15 5.05
CA TYR A 28 -3.31 -2.09 4.12
C TYR A 28 -3.59 -0.77 4.84
N MET A 29 -3.52 0.35 4.12
CA MET A 29 -3.95 1.68 4.57
C MET A 29 -3.43 2.04 5.97
N GLN A 30 -2.17 1.69 6.25
CA GLN A 30 -1.57 1.82 7.57
C GLN A 30 -1.28 3.29 7.89
N GLN A 31 -1.58 3.69 9.13
CA GLN A 31 -1.12 4.95 9.67
C GLN A 31 0.13 4.72 10.53
N ASP A 32 1.20 5.45 10.24
CA ASP A 32 2.37 5.49 11.13
C ASP A 32 1.99 6.22 12.43
N ALA A 33 2.15 5.55 13.56
CA ALA A 33 1.84 6.11 14.87
C ALA A 33 2.74 7.29 15.25
N GLY A 34 3.96 7.36 14.70
CA GLY A 34 4.91 8.43 14.98
C GLY A 34 4.62 9.71 14.18
N SER A 35 4.56 9.59 12.85
CA SER A 35 4.38 10.74 11.96
C SER A 35 2.93 11.05 11.59
N GLY A 36 1.99 10.13 11.84
CA GLY A 36 0.62 10.22 11.34
C GLY A 36 0.50 9.94 9.83
N ARG A 37 1.61 9.69 9.12
CA ARG A 37 1.63 9.43 7.66
C ARG A 37 0.82 8.18 7.33
N LEU A 38 0.04 8.27 6.25
CA LEU A 38 -0.70 7.16 5.67
C LEU A 38 0.12 6.47 4.56
N TRP A 39 0.19 5.15 4.65
CA TRP A 39 0.90 4.24 3.73
C TRP A 39 -0.07 3.26 3.09
N ASP A 40 0.15 2.89 1.83
CA ASP A 40 -0.75 1.94 1.15
C ASP A 40 -0.64 0.55 1.78
N TYR A 41 0.59 0.11 2.09
CA TYR A 41 0.87 -1.22 2.63
C TYR A 41 1.71 -1.14 3.91
N VAL A 42 1.50 -2.16 4.74
CA VAL A 42 2.47 -2.59 5.75
C VAL A 42 2.86 -4.03 5.45
N GLY A 43 4.12 -4.35 5.69
CA GLY A 43 4.67 -5.67 5.44
C GLY A 43 5.79 -6.03 6.40
N VAL A 44 6.34 -7.22 6.19
CA VAL A 44 7.50 -7.74 6.92
C VAL A 44 8.58 -8.19 5.95
N PRO A 45 9.87 -8.11 6.32
CA PRO A 45 10.95 -8.62 5.47
C PRO A 45 10.75 -10.10 5.17
N TYR A 46 10.84 -10.50 3.91
CA TYR A 46 10.75 -11.89 3.47
C TYR A 46 12.16 -12.46 3.23
N PRO A 47 12.46 -13.71 3.67
CA PRO A 47 11.59 -14.68 4.34
C PRO A 47 11.55 -14.57 5.87
N MET A 48 12.16 -13.53 6.45
CA MET A 48 12.39 -13.44 7.90
C MET A 48 11.10 -13.29 8.72
N GLY A 49 10.07 -12.68 8.14
CA GLY A 49 8.82 -12.42 8.82
C GLY A 49 8.95 -11.33 9.89
N TRP A 50 8.12 -11.45 10.92
CA TRP A 50 8.07 -10.50 12.04
C TRP A 50 9.36 -10.54 12.87
N GLN A 51 10.00 -9.38 13.06
CA GLN A 51 11.26 -9.23 13.79
C GLN A 51 11.13 -8.41 15.07
N GLY A 52 9.90 -8.18 15.54
CA GLY A 52 9.60 -7.37 16.72
C GLY A 52 9.02 -5.99 16.37
N PRO A 53 8.61 -5.23 17.39
CA PRO A 53 7.94 -3.95 17.21
C PRO A 53 8.79 -2.93 16.44
N GLY A 54 8.17 -2.19 15.52
CA GLY A 54 8.84 -1.16 14.72
C GLY A 54 9.82 -1.70 13.67
N LYS A 55 9.71 -3.00 13.35
CA LYS A 55 10.46 -3.65 12.26
C LYS A 55 9.58 -3.96 11.04
N ASP A 56 8.34 -3.48 11.08
CA ASP A 56 7.44 -3.48 9.94
C ASP A 56 7.91 -2.49 8.87
N VAL A 57 7.67 -2.86 7.62
CA VAL A 57 8.02 -2.05 6.45
C VAL A 57 6.73 -1.41 5.95
N MET A 58 6.65 -0.08 6.00
CA MET A 58 5.54 0.68 5.45
C MET A 58 5.93 1.27 4.10
N PHE A 59 5.09 1.06 3.09
CA PHE A 59 5.42 1.47 1.72
C PHE A 59 4.17 1.77 0.89
N ASP A 60 4.38 2.47 -0.21
CA ASP A 60 3.33 2.90 -1.11
C ASP A 60 3.25 1.96 -2.32
N ARG A 61 2.07 1.84 -2.95
CA ARG A 61 1.89 0.94 -4.10
C ARG A 61 2.80 1.32 -5.28
N GLU A 62 3.14 2.60 -5.38
CA GLU A 62 4.00 3.13 -6.44
C GLU A 62 5.48 2.80 -6.26
N SER A 63 5.92 2.47 -5.05
CA SER A 63 7.30 2.05 -4.81
C SER A 63 7.54 0.57 -5.12
N VAL A 64 6.51 -0.19 -5.48
CA VAL A 64 6.65 -1.60 -5.89
C VAL A 64 7.16 -1.67 -7.32
N ASP A 65 8.36 -2.21 -7.51
CA ASP A 65 8.96 -2.36 -8.84
C ASP A 65 8.79 -3.78 -9.42
N CYS A 66 8.61 -4.79 -8.56
CA CYS A 66 8.44 -6.19 -8.93
C CYS A 66 7.51 -6.94 -7.96
N LEU A 67 6.66 -7.80 -8.52
CA LEU A 67 5.77 -8.71 -7.79
C LEU A 67 6.23 -10.16 -8.00
N TYR A 68 6.68 -10.81 -6.94
CA TYR A 68 7.23 -12.16 -6.99
C TYR A 68 6.18 -13.24 -6.71
N TYR A 69 5.21 -12.91 -5.86
CA TYR A 69 4.15 -13.83 -5.48
C TYR A 69 2.86 -13.05 -5.22
N VAL A 70 1.75 -13.55 -5.75
CA VAL A 70 0.42 -13.04 -5.41
C VAL A 70 -0.07 -13.79 -4.19
N GLY A 71 -0.48 -13.05 -3.17
CA GLY A 71 -1.00 -13.60 -1.92
C GLY A 71 -2.23 -14.48 -2.08
N MET A 72 -2.76 -14.97 -0.97
CA MET A 72 -3.91 -15.88 -0.99
C MET A 72 -5.15 -15.18 -1.59
N GLN A 73 -5.87 -15.91 -2.43
CA GLN A 73 -7.02 -15.41 -3.20
C GLN A 73 -8.25 -16.31 -3.01
N ASP A 74 -8.81 -16.30 -1.81
CA ASP A 74 -10.13 -16.88 -1.53
C ASP A 74 -11.25 -15.83 -1.57
N GLU A 75 -12.49 -16.24 -1.32
CA GLU A 75 -13.64 -15.32 -1.33
C GLU A 75 -13.47 -14.17 -0.33
N ASP A 76 -12.91 -14.42 0.85
CA ASP A 76 -12.72 -13.42 1.88
C ASP A 76 -11.67 -12.39 1.47
N SER A 77 -10.58 -12.83 0.86
CA SER A 77 -9.57 -11.94 0.30
C SER A 77 -10.16 -11.05 -0.79
N VAL A 78 -10.99 -11.59 -1.69
CA VAL A 78 -11.63 -10.83 -2.76
C VAL A 78 -12.57 -9.78 -2.17
N ARG A 79 -13.42 -10.15 -1.20
CA ARG A 79 -14.29 -9.21 -0.49
C ARG A 79 -13.49 -8.11 0.20
N MET A 80 -12.35 -8.44 0.79
CA MET A 80 -11.47 -7.45 1.40
C MET A 80 -10.91 -6.47 0.36
N LEU A 81 -10.42 -6.95 -0.78
CA LEU A 81 -9.92 -6.09 -1.87
C LEU A 81 -11.02 -5.19 -2.45
N ASP A 82 -12.25 -5.69 -2.55
CA ASP A 82 -13.42 -4.89 -2.97
C ASP A 82 -13.72 -3.78 -1.96
N MET A 83 -13.69 -4.08 -0.66
CA MET A 83 -13.87 -3.07 0.40
C MET A 83 -12.76 -2.00 0.37
N LEU A 84 -11.51 -2.39 0.15
CA LEU A 84 -10.40 -1.45 0.00
C LEU A 84 -10.62 -0.54 -1.21
N THR A 85 -11.01 -1.12 -2.35
CA THR A 85 -11.31 -0.37 -3.59
C THR A 85 -12.47 0.61 -3.39
N ALA A 86 -13.52 0.20 -2.68
CA ALA A 86 -14.65 1.07 -2.35
C ALA A 86 -14.23 2.25 -1.44
N THR A 87 -13.24 2.03 -0.57
CA THR A 87 -12.71 3.00 0.41
C THR A 87 -11.63 3.92 -0.19
N GLU A 88 -10.99 3.53 -1.30
CA GLU A 88 -9.89 4.28 -1.94
C GLU A 88 -10.13 5.79 -2.06
N PRO A 89 -11.30 6.30 -2.50
CA PRO A 89 -11.49 7.75 -2.65
C PRO A 89 -11.35 8.53 -1.34
N ALA A 90 -11.92 8.03 -0.24
CA ALA A 90 -11.84 8.67 1.06
C ALA A 90 -10.43 8.56 1.64
N TYR A 91 -9.81 7.39 1.48
CA TYR A 91 -8.44 7.14 1.93
C TYR A 91 -7.42 8.04 1.22
N TYR A 92 -7.43 8.13 -0.11
CA TYR A 92 -6.48 8.96 -0.85
C TYR A 92 -6.71 10.46 -0.64
N GLN A 93 -7.93 10.89 -0.33
CA GLN A 93 -8.20 12.26 0.12
C GLN A 93 -7.52 12.54 1.47
N ALA A 94 -7.71 11.68 2.47
CA ALA A 94 -7.06 11.83 3.78
C ALA A 94 -5.52 11.76 3.68
N LYS A 95 -5.00 10.86 2.83
CA LYS A 95 -3.57 10.74 2.54
C LYS A 95 -3.00 12.00 1.90
N TYR A 96 -3.75 12.62 0.99
CA TYR A 96 -3.37 13.89 0.36
C TYR A 96 -3.24 15.01 1.38
N GLU A 97 -4.24 15.16 2.24
CA GLU A 97 -4.28 16.16 3.32
C GLU A 97 -3.11 15.95 4.28
N THR A 98 -2.96 14.72 4.79
CA THR A 98 -1.87 14.35 5.71
C THR A 98 -0.49 14.61 5.10
N ARG A 99 -0.24 14.20 3.85
CA ARG A 99 1.06 14.44 3.21
C ARG A 99 1.31 15.93 2.96
N THR A 100 0.28 16.70 2.64
CA THR A 100 0.39 18.16 2.48
C THR A 100 0.79 18.82 3.80
N GLU A 101 0.15 18.43 4.90
CA GLU A 101 0.47 18.92 6.25
C GLU A 101 1.90 18.57 6.67
N LEU A 102 2.39 17.39 6.28
CA LEU A 102 3.76 16.93 6.52
C LEU A 102 4.79 17.51 5.53
N GLY A 103 4.37 18.31 4.55
CA GLY A 103 5.26 18.87 3.52
C GLY A 103 5.88 17.83 2.59
N LEU A 104 5.25 16.66 2.44
CA LEU A 104 5.69 15.55 1.60
C LEU A 104 5.18 15.70 0.16
N PRO A 105 5.85 15.07 -0.85
CA PRO A 105 5.33 15.01 -2.20
C PRO A 105 3.94 14.37 -2.29
N VAL A 106 3.09 14.93 -3.15
CA VAL A 106 1.67 14.56 -3.29
C VAL A 106 1.26 14.26 -4.74
N ASP A 107 2.17 14.34 -5.71
CA ASP A 107 1.79 14.21 -7.13
C ASP A 107 1.29 12.80 -7.46
N ASP A 108 1.90 11.77 -6.85
CA ASP A 108 1.43 10.38 -6.87
C ASP A 108 0.02 10.25 -6.28
N VAL A 109 -0.19 10.83 -5.09
CA VAL A 109 -1.47 10.78 -4.38
C VAL A 109 -2.57 11.48 -5.18
N LYS A 110 -2.26 12.64 -5.78
CA LYS A 110 -3.18 13.37 -6.66
C LYS A 110 -3.55 12.53 -7.88
N ALA A 111 -2.58 11.89 -8.52
CA ALA A 111 -2.82 11.03 -9.68
C ALA A 111 -3.74 9.85 -9.33
N ARG A 112 -3.50 9.20 -8.17
CA ARG A 112 -4.35 8.12 -7.66
C ARG A 112 -5.76 8.59 -7.32
N LEU A 113 -5.89 9.73 -6.64
CA LEU A 113 -7.20 10.29 -6.30
C LEU A 113 -8.02 10.63 -7.56
N ALA A 114 -7.38 11.18 -8.59
CA ALA A 114 -8.01 11.44 -9.89
C ALA A 114 -8.48 10.13 -10.55
N ALA A 115 -7.64 9.09 -10.58
CA ALA A 115 -8.01 7.78 -11.11
C ALA A 115 -9.16 7.12 -10.34
N CYS A 116 -9.22 7.29 -9.01
CA CYS A 116 -10.32 6.80 -8.19
C CYS A 116 -11.65 7.47 -8.55
N LYS A 117 -11.65 8.78 -8.81
CA LYS A 117 -12.84 9.53 -9.22
C LYS A 117 -13.32 9.14 -10.61
N ALA A 118 -12.40 8.91 -11.56
CA ALA A 118 -12.72 8.52 -12.93
C ALA A 118 -13.34 7.12 -13.05
N ARG A 119 -13.06 6.18 -12.14
CA ARG A 119 -13.69 4.84 -12.14
C ARG A 119 -15.15 4.83 -11.68
N ARG A 120 -15.65 5.93 -11.12
CA ARG A 120 -17.03 6.07 -10.63
C ARG A 120 -17.96 6.86 -11.56
N SER A 121 -17.45 7.41 -12.67
CA SER A 121 -18.21 8.10 -13.72
C SER A 121 -18.52 7.19 -14.89
#